data_AF-A0A4Q2JZS2-F1
#
_entry.id   AF-A0A4Q2JZS2-F1
#
_cell.length_a   1.000
_cell.length_b   1.000
_cell.length_c   1.000
_cell.angle_alpha   90.00
_cell.angle_beta   90.00
_cell.angle_gamma   90.00
#
_symmetry.space_group_name_H-M   'P 1'
#
loop_
_entity.id
_entity.type
_entity.pdbx_description
1 polymer ?
#
loop_
_entity_poly.entity_id
_entity_poly.type
_entity_poly.pdbx_seq_one_letter_code
_entity_poly.pdbx_strand_id
1 'polypeptide(L)'
;MANSENVAASSQVEGLFGAVDGAVGLGVDIVEIERMRKILKRSPAFARKVFSCEECCYCDATSQPEVHYATRFAAKEAVLKALGTGFSEGIGVRDVEVRRMSKGRPYAVLSGRAKQVAQSLGVRELPLSLSFTHTDAVACAMAITEGSVRAQQQRRDPMEELARQFKEARTLLDDLDAAEPATVKPQVPDAHAAMNMVRDAQNAKEA
;
A
#
# COMPACT_ATOMS: atom_id res chain seq x y z
N MET A 1 28.81 -9.69 -28.11
CA MET A 1 29.22 -9.65 -26.70
C MET A 1 28.52 -8.52 -25.91
N ALA A 2 27.29 -8.12 -26.27
CA ALA A 2 26.58 -7.00 -25.62
C ALA A 2 25.20 -7.43 -25.04
N ASN A 3 25.14 -8.60 -24.40
CA ASN A 3 23.86 -9.18 -23.92
C ASN A 3 23.87 -9.63 -22.44
N SER A 4 25.01 -9.61 -21.74
CA SER A 4 25.06 -10.03 -20.33
C SER A 4 24.86 -8.87 -19.36
N GLU A 5 25.32 -7.66 -19.70
CA GLU A 5 25.20 -6.48 -18.83
C GLU A 5 23.75 -5.98 -18.70
N ASN A 6 22.96 -6.09 -19.77
CA ASN A 6 21.57 -5.62 -19.79
C ASN A 6 20.63 -6.51 -18.97
N VAL A 7 20.90 -7.83 -18.94
CA VAL A 7 20.16 -8.80 -18.10
C VAL A 7 20.50 -8.60 -16.63
N ALA A 8 21.77 -8.32 -16.31
CA ALA A 8 22.21 -8.02 -14.96
C ALA A 8 21.55 -6.72 -14.43
N ALA A 9 21.47 -5.67 -15.24
CA ALA A 9 20.80 -4.42 -14.87
C ALA A 9 19.29 -4.61 -14.60
N SER A 10 18.57 -5.35 -15.45
CA SER A 10 17.16 -5.67 -15.20
C SER A 10 16.94 -6.47 -13.92
N SER A 11 17.79 -7.47 -13.64
CA SER A 11 17.71 -8.27 -12.40
C SER A 11 18.03 -7.46 -11.14
N GLN A 12 18.90 -6.46 -11.24
CA GLN A 12 19.23 -5.55 -10.13
C GLN A 12 18.10 -4.56 -9.86
N VAL A 13 17.37 -4.11 -10.88
CA VAL A 13 16.18 -3.25 -10.72
C VAL A 13 15.02 -4.05 -10.12
N GLU A 14 14.80 -5.29 -10.55
CA GLU A 14 13.82 -6.21 -9.94
C GLU A 14 14.17 -6.57 -8.48
N GLY A 15 15.47 -6.65 -8.14
CA GLY A 15 15.93 -6.87 -6.77
C GLY A 15 15.87 -5.62 -5.88
N LEU A 16 16.04 -4.42 -6.44
CA LEU A 16 16.02 -3.15 -5.70
C LEU A 16 14.59 -2.63 -5.45
N PHE A 17 13.66 -2.96 -6.34
CA PHE A 17 12.21 -2.70 -6.20
C PHE A 17 11.41 -3.99 -5.89
N GLY A 18 12.12 -5.07 -5.53
CA GLY A 18 11.53 -6.35 -5.16
C GLY A 18 10.47 -6.12 -4.09
N ALA A 19 9.23 -6.41 -4.47
CA ALA A 19 7.99 -6.25 -3.70
C ALA A 19 8.19 -5.47 -2.40
N VAL A 20 8.15 -4.13 -2.50
CA VAL A 20 7.99 -3.32 -1.29
C VAL A 20 6.78 -3.90 -0.58
N ASP A 21 6.95 -4.44 0.62
CA ASP A 21 5.84 -5.01 1.36
C ASP A 21 4.85 -3.86 1.59
N GLY A 22 3.72 -3.94 0.88
CA GLY A 22 2.76 -2.85 0.76
C GLY A 22 2.93 -1.81 -0.35
N ALA A 23 3.61 -2.13 -1.44
CA ALA A 23 3.47 -1.37 -2.68
C ALA A 23 2.11 -1.59 -3.34
N VAL A 24 1.54 -0.49 -3.84
CA VAL A 24 0.42 -0.49 -4.77
C VAL A 24 0.97 -0.77 -6.17
N GLY A 25 0.42 -1.76 -6.87
CA GLY A 25 0.75 -1.99 -8.27
C GLY A 25 0.08 -0.94 -9.16
N LEU A 26 0.82 -0.36 -10.11
CA LEU A 26 0.27 0.63 -11.05
C LEU A 26 0.53 0.17 -12.49
N GLY A 27 -0.49 0.23 -13.31
CA GLY A 27 -0.37 0.00 -14.75
C GLY A 27 -1.05 1.09 -15.54
N VAL A 28 -0.33 1.62 -16.52
CA VAL A 28 -0.84 2.56 -17.50
C VAL A 28 -0.55 2.02 -18.89
N ASP A 29 -1.53 2.11 -19.77
CA ASP A 29 -1.36 1.70 -21.16
C ASP A 29 -2.11 2.62 -22.13
N ILE A 30 -1.54 2.75 -23.34
CA ILE A 30 -2.06 3.57 -24.42
C ILE A 30 -2.07 2.76 -25.71
N VAL A 31 -3.21 2.78 -26.41
CA VAL A 31 -3.42 2.07 -27.67
C VAL A 31 -3.91 3.04 -28.74
N GLU A 32 -3.19 3.10 -29.86
CA GLU A 32 -3.61 3.85 -31.03
C GLU A 32 -4.86 3.23 -31.66
N ILE A 33 -5.92 4.02 -31.79
CA ILE A 33 -7.23 3.60 -32.29
C ILE A 33 -7.15 3.21 -33.77
N GLU A 34 -6.38 3.95 -34.58
CA GLU A 34 -6.20 3.65 -36.00
C GLU A 34 -5.50 2.29 -36.21
N ARG A 35 -4.54 1.95 -35.33
CA ARG A 35 -3.90 0.65 -35.35
C ARG A 35 -4.89 -0.47 -35.02
N MET A 36 -5.74 -0.28 -34.01
CA MET A 36 -6.80 -1.25 -33.68
C MET A 36 -7.77 -1.41 -34.86
N ARG A 37 -8.22 -0.30 -35.47
CA ARG A 37 -9.09 -0.31 -36.66
C ARG A 37 -8.50 -1.15 -37.79
N LYS A 38 -7.21 -0.93 -38.12
CA LYS A 38 -6.50 -1.71 -39.14
C LYS A 38 -6.43 -3.20 -38.81
N ILE A 39 -6.17 -3.55 -37.55
CA ILE A 39 -6.12 -4.95 -37.10
C ILE A 39 -7.48 -5.62 -37.25
N LEU A 40 -8.56 -4.98 -36.78
CA LEU A 40 -9.92 -5.51 -36.85
C LEU A 40 -10.37 -5.71 -38.30
N LYS A 41 -10.05 -4.76 -39.20
CA LYS A 41 -10.34 -4.88 -40.64
C LYS A 41 -9.56 -6.02 -41.29
N ARG A 42 -8.26 -6.15 -41.00
CA ARG A 42 -7.39 -7.17 -41.61
C ARG A 42 -7.65 -8.57 -41.06
N SER A 43 -8.01 -8.69 -39.79
CA SER A 43 -8.21 -9.96 -39.11
C SER A 43 -9.46 -9.92 -38.24
N PRO A 44 -10.64 -10.21 -38.81
CA PRO A 44 -11.90 -10.26 -38.05
C PRO A 44 -11.88 -11.29 -36.91
N ALA A 45 -11.05 -12.33 -37.02
CA ALA A 45 -10.87 -13.33 -35.97
C ALA A 45 -10.08 -12.80 -34.75
N PHE A 46 -9.34 -11.70 -34.90
CA PHE A 46 -8.57 -11.10 -33.81
C PHE A 46 -9.45 -10.75 -32.62
N ALA A 47 -10.59 -10.08 -32.89
CA ALA A 47 -11.50 -9.64 -31.84
C ALA A 47 -11.94 -10.84 -30.99
N ARG A 48 -12.44 -11.88 -31.65
CA ARG A 48 -12.85 -13.11 -30.96
C ARG A 48 -11.70 -13.74 -30.21
N LYS A 49 -10.46 -13.75 -30.72
CA LYS A 49 -9.31 -14.36 -30.04
C LYS A 49 -8.91 -13.63 -28.75
N VAL A 50 -8.97 -12.31 -28.73
CA VAL A 50 -8.42 -11.46 -27.65
C VAL A 50 -9.47 -11.04 -26.63
N PHE A 51 -10.71 -10.88 -27.06
CA PHE A 51 -11.81 -10.38 -26.23
C PHE A 51 -12.80 -11.52 -25.88
N SER A 52 -13.51 -11.36 -24.76
CA SER A 52 -14.62 -12.23 -24.38
C SER A 52 -15.83 -12.00 -25.30
N CYS A 53 -16.81 -12.91 -25.25
CA CYS A 53 -18.06 -12.72 -25.97
C CYS A 53 -18.80 -11.46 -25.52
N GLU A 54 -18.81 -11.18 -24.21
CA GLU A 54 -19.43 -9.98 -23.63
C GLU A 54 -18.71 -8.69 -24.07
N GLU A 55 -17.38 -8.70 -24.11
CA GLU A 55 -16.60 -7.56 -24.60
C GLU A 55 -16.87 -7.29 -26.08
N CYS A 56 -16.89 -8.33 -26.91
CA CYS A 56 -17.23 -8.21 -28.33
C CYS A 56 -18.65 -7.66 -28.51
N CYS A 57 -19.63 -8.26 -27.84
CA CYS A 57 -21.03 -7.83 -27.91
C CYS A 57 -21.18 -6.36 -27.52
N TYR A 58 -20.50 -5.93 -26.46
CA TYR A 58 -20.50 -4.54 -26.06
C TYR A 58 -19.87 -3.63 -27.12
N CYS A 59 -18.69 -3.98 -27.64
CA CYS A 59 -17.95 -3.11 -28.57
C CYS A 59 -18.68 -2.99 -29.91
N ASP A 60 -19.20 -4.10 -30.42
CA ASP A 60 -19.91 -4.17 -31.71
C ASP A 60 -21.25 -3.43 -31.68
N ALA A 61 -21.86 -3.25 -30.51
CA ALA A 61 -23.09 -2.47 -30.33
C ALA A 61 -22.88 -0.95 -30.31
N THR A 62 -21.63 -0.47 -30.35
CA THR A 62 -21.32 0.97 -30.34
C THR A 62 -21.19 1.55 -31.74
N SER A 63 -21.30 2.88 -31.87
CA SER A 63 -21.14 3.56 -33.16
C SER A 63 -19.69 3.56 -33.69
N GLN A 64 -18.70 3.33 -32.82
CA GLN A 64 -17.27 3.30 -33.16
C GLN A 64 -16.58 2.11 -32.49
N PRO A 65 -16.82 0.87 -32.94
CA PRO A 65 -16.33 -0.34 -32.29
C PRO A 65 -14.82 -0.36 -32.05
N GLU A 66 -14.02 0.16 -32.99
CA GLU A 66 -12.56 0.23 -32.89
C GLU A 66 -12.06 1.03 -31.69
N VAL A 67 -12.74 2.13 -31.33
CA VAL A 67 -12.42 2.94 -30.16
C VAL A 67 -12.65 2.11 -28.91
N HIS A 68 -13.78 1.41 -28.89
CA HIS A 68 -14.15 0.58 -27.76
C HIS A 68 -13.20 -0.62 -27.62
N TYR A 69 -12.87 -1.34 -28.68
CA TYR A 69 -11.87 -2.41 -28.65
C TYR A 69 -10.49 -1.92 -28.20
N ALA A 70 -10.01 -0.79 -28.72
CA ALA A 70 -8.74 -0.19 -28.32
C ALA A 70 -8.72 0.11 -26.81
N THR A 71 -9.81 0.69 -26.30
CA THR A 71 -9.95 0.99 -24.86
C THR A 71 -9.91 -0.28 -23.99
N ARG A 72 -10.51 -1.40 -24.43
CA ARG A 72 -10.48 -2.66 -23.65
C ARG A 72 -9.11 -3.30 -23.74
N PHE A 73 -8.44 -3.18 -24.88
CA PHE A 73 -7.09 -3.69 -25.04
C PHE A 73 -6.12 -2.96 -24.10
N ALA A 74 -6.15 -1.63 -24.11
CA ALA A 74 -5.38 -0.80 -23.17
C ALA A 74 -5.68 -1.19 -21.71
N ALA A 75 -6.95 -1.41 -21.38
CA ALA A 75 -7.35 -1.82 -20.05
C ALA A 75 -6.80 -3.18 -19.63
N LYS A 76 -6.78 -4.17 -20.53
CA LYS A 76 -6.16 -5.47 -20.26
C LYS A 76 -4.67 -5.30 -19.99
N GLU A 77 -3.96 -4.54 -20.81
CA GLU A 77 -2.52 -4.27 -20.60
C GLU A 77 -2.25 -3.54 -19.30
N ALA A 78 -3.02 -2.49 -19.00
CA ALA A 78 -2.90 -1.73 -17.75
C ALA A 78 -3.10 -2.65 -16.54
N VAL A 79 -4.11 -3.52 -16.56
CA VAL A 79 -4.34 -4.49 -15.47
C VAL A 79 -3.15 -5.44 -15.31
N LEU A 80 -2.63 -6.00 -16.41
CA LEU A 80 -1.51 -6.93 -16.34
C LEU A 80 -0.20 -6.27 -15.90
N LYS A 81 0.00 -4.99 -16.23
CA LYS A 81 1.10 -4.17 -15.71
C LYS A 81 0.94 -3.91 -14.22
N ALA A 82 -0.27 -3.60 -13.76
CA ALA A 82 -0.54 -3.40 -12.33
C ALA A 82 -0.31 -4.68 -11.51
N LEU A 83 -0.50 -5.87 -12.12
CA LEU A 83 -0.19 -7.17 -11.51
C LEU A 83 1.29 -7.57 -11.65
N GLY A 84 2.13 -6.77 -12.32
CA GLY A 84 3.57 -7.04 -12.46
C GLY A 84 3.94 -8.16 -13.45
N THR A 85 2.99 -8.67 -14.25
CA THR A 85 3.22 -9.85 -15.10
C THR A 85 3.31 -9.54 -16.59
N GLY A 86 2.68 -8.47 -17.06
CA GLY A 86 2.40 -8.30 -18.50
C GLY A 86 1.59 -9.47 -19.09
N PHE A 87 1.62 -9.66 -20.42
CA PHE A 87 1.09 -10.86 -21.10
C PHE A 87 2.03 -12.08 -21.02
N SER A 88 3.05 -12.01 -20.16
CA SER A 88 4.02 -13.08 -19.92
C SER A 88 3.46 -14.11 -18.92
N GLU A 89 4.29 -15.10 -18.56
CA GLU A 89 3.99 -16.05 -17.47
C GLU A 89 2.76 -16.94 -17.66
N GLY A 90 2.38 -17.20 -18.91
CA GLY A 90 1.26 -18.08 -19.24
C GLY A 90 -0.11 -17.46 -19.01
N ILE A 91 -0.20 -16.14 -18.86
CA ILE A 91 -1.49 -15.44 -18.79
C ILE A 91 -2.17 -15.48 -20.16
N GLY A 92 -3.38 -16.02 -20.18
CA GLY A 92 -4.21 -16.04 -21.37
C GLY A 92 -4.65 -14.63 -21.75
N VAL A 93 -4.71 -14.33 -23.05
CA VAL A 93 -5.17 -13.03 -23.56
C VAL A 93 -6.61 -12.66 -23.14
N ARG A 94 -7.41 -13.67 -22.73
CA ARG A 94 -8.77 -13.50 -22.21
C ARG A 94 -8.87 -13.63 -20.69
N ASP A 95 -7.76 -13.85 -19.98
CA ASP A 95 -7.76 -13.99 -18.52
C ASP A 95 -8.15 -12.68 -17.81
N VAL A 96 -8.05 -11.55 -18.51
CA VAL A 96 -8.57 -10.26 -18.10
C VAL A 96 -9.74 -9.89 -19.00
N GLU A 97 -10.91 -9.69 -18.42
CA GLU A 97 -12.11 -9.21 -19.11
C GLU A 97 -12.54 -7.86 -18.52
N VAL A 98 -12.90 -6.89 -19.36
CA VAL A 98 -13.28 -5.54 -18.94
C VAL A 98 -14.77 -5.33 -19.12
N ARG A 99 -15.47 -5.13 -18.00
CA ARG A 99 -16.92 -4.91 -17.95
C ARG A 99 -17.25 -3.51 -17.44
N ARG A 100 -18.53 -3.14 -17.52
CA ARG A 100 -19.06 -1.90 -16.94
C ARG A 100 -20.23 -2.21 -16.01
N MET A 101 -20.27 -1.51 -14.89
CA MET A 101 -21.42 -1.48 -13.99
C MET A 101 -22.59 -0.75 -14.66
N SER A 102 -23.80 -0.92 -14.13
CA SER A 102 -25.00 -0.19 -14.60
C SER A 102 -24.84 1.32 -14.58
N LYS A 103 -24.07 1.86 -13.63
CA LYS A 103 -23.72 3.29 -13.53
C LYS A 103 -22.53 3.72 -14.42
N GLY A 104 -22.06 2.85 -15.31
CA GLY A 104 -21.00 3.14 -16.29
C GLY A 104 -19.56 2.94 -15.80
N ARG A 105 -19.33 2.77 -14.49
CA ARG A 105 -17.99 2.52 -13.92
C ARG A 105 -17.39 1.22 -14.48
N PRO A 106 -16.20 1.25 -15.11
CA PRO A 106 -15.54 0.04 -15.60
C PRO A 106 -14.92 -0.76 -14.44
N TYR A 107 -14.82 -2.08 -14.63
CA TYR A 107 -14.12 -2.98 -13.72
C TYR A 107 -13.55 -4.17 -14.50
N ALA A 108 -12.46 -4.75 -14.00
CA ALA A 108 -11.87 -5.95 -14.57
C ALA A 108 -12.37 -7.20 -13.84
N VAL A 109 -12.64 -8.25 -14.62
CA VAL A 109 -12.93 -9.61 -14.15
C VAL A 109 -11.71 -10.46 -14.50
N LEU A 110 -11.07 -10.99 -13.45
CA LEU A 110 -9.89 -11.85 -13.60
C LEU A 110 -10.30 -13.31 -13.59
N SER A 111 -9.71 -14.08 -14.51
CA SER A 111 -9.86 -15.52 -14.61
C SER A 111 -8.49 -16.17 -14.87
N GLY A 112 -8.45 -17.50 -14.96
CA GLY A 112 -7.25 -18.23 -15.33
C GLY A 112 -6.03 -17.87 -14.47
N ARG A 113 -4.90 -17.67 -15.14
CA ARG A 113 -3.62 -17.36 -14.49
C ARG A 113 -3.61 -15.95 -13.90
N ALA A 114 -4.24 -14.96 -14.55
CA ALA A 114 -4.32 -13.59 -14.02
C ALA A 114 -4.99 -13.55 -12.64
N LYS A 115 -6.05 -14.34 -12.44
CA LYS A 115 -6.71 -14.46 -11.13
C LYS A 115 -5.78 -15.05 -10.07
N GLN A 116 -5.03 -16.11 -10.41
CA GLN A 116 -4.09 -16.75 -9.49
C GLN A 116 -2.99 -15.79 -9.05
N VAL A 117 -2.45 -15.00 -9.98
CA VAL A 117 -1.42 -14.00 -9.67
C VAL A 117 -1.99 -12.90 -8.77
N ALA A 118 -3.17 -12.37 -9.09
CA ALA A 118 -3.81 -11.37 -8.24
C ALA A 118 -4.06 -11.89 -6.82
N GLN A 119 -4.41 -13.18 -6.67
CA GLN A 119 -4.56 -13.83 -5.37
C GLN A 119 -3.23 -13.98 -4.64
N SER A 120 -2.15 -14.41 -5.30
CA SER A 120 -0.83 -14.54 -4.68
C SER A 120 -0.24 -13.20 -4.25
N LEU A 121 -0.57 -12.12 -4.96
CA LEU A 121 -0.19 -10.75 -4.60
C LEU A 121 -1.10 -10.15 -3.51
N GLY A 122 -2.15 -10.87 -3.07
CA GLY A 122 -3.09 -10.36 -2.08
C GLY A 122 -3.86 -9.13 -2.57
N VAL A 123 -4.18 -9.04 -3.86
CA VAL A 123 -4.95 -7.92 -4.42
C VAL A 123 -6.37 -7.94 -3.86
N ARG A 124 -6.76 -6.83 -3.24
CA ARG A 124 -8.07 -6.58 -2.63
C ARG A 124 -8.98 -5.77 -3.53
N GLU A 125 -8.41 -4.75 -4.14
CA GLU A 125 -9.12 -3.88 -5.06
C GLU A 125 -8.29 -3.66 -6.31
N LEU A 126 -8.99 -3.53 -7.43
CA LEU A 126 -8.39 -3.25 -8.72
C LEU A 126 -9.11 -2.07 -9.41
N PRO A 127 -8.98 -0.83 -8.90
CA PRO A 127 -9.56 0.34 -9.58
C PRO A 127 -9.06 0.44 -11.02
N LEU A 128 -9.99 0.69 -11.93
CA LEU A 128 -9.74 0.82 -13.36
C LEU A 128 -10.41 2.11 -13.86
N SER A 129 -9.64 2.91 -14.60
CA SER A 129 -10.12 4.12 -15.26
C SER A 129 -9.78 4.05 -16.75
N LEU A 130 -10.72 4.51 -17.58
CA LEU A 130 -10.65 4.44 -19.04
C LEU A 130 -10.91 5.83 -19.61
N SER A 131 -10.11 6.25 -20.58
CA SER A 131 -10.31 7.46 -21.36
C SER A 131 -9.91 7.22 -22.80
N PHE A 132 -10.40 8.04 -23.73
CA PHE A 132 -9.94 8.02 -25.10
C PHE A 132 -10.12 9.38 -25.76
N THR A 133 -9.31 9.64 -26.78
CA THR A 133 -9.43 10.75 -27.71
C THR A 133 -9.87 10.21 -29.07
N HIS A 134 -9.75 11.04 -30.12
CA HIS A 134 -9.98 10.61 -31.50
C HIS A 134 -8.86 9.69 -32.03
N THR A 135 -7.67 9.73 -31.44
CA THR A 135 -6.49 8.96 -31.90
C THR A 135 -6.09 7.84 -30.95
N ASP A 136 -6.28 8.02 -29.65
CA ASP A 136 -5.67 7.17 -28.63
C ASP A 136 -6.67 6.77 -27.56
N ALA A 137 -6.61 5.51 -27.14
CA ALA A 137 -7.31 5.01 -25.97
C ALA A 137 -6.31 4.78 -24.84
N VAL A 138 -6.66 5.22 -23.63
CA VAL A 138 -5.80 5.16 -22.43
C VAL A 138 -6.53 4.43 -21.32
N ALA A 139 -5.79 3.58 -20.60
CA ALA A 139 -6.29 2.95 -19.39
C ALA A 139 -5.28 3.05 -18.25
N CYS A 140 -5.81 3.26 -17.05
CA CYS A 140 -5.04 3.24 -15.81
C CYS A 140 -5.67 2.21 -14.86
N ALA A 141 -4.86 1.28 -14.38
CA ALA A 141 -5.24 0.27 -13.40
C ALA A 141 -4.35 0.35 -12.17
N MET A 142 -4.93 0.09 -11.01
CA MET A 142 -4.22 0.10 -9.73
C MET A 142 -4.52 -1.18 -8.98
N ALA A 143 -3.51 -1.92 -8.55
CA ALA A 143 -3.66 -3.12 -7.73
C ALA A 143 -3.37 -2.77 -6.27
N ILE A 144 -4.44 -2.65 -5.48
CA ILE A 144 -4.35 -2.37 -4.04
C ILE A 144 -4.28 -3.71 -3.32
N THR A 145 -3.14 -3.99 -2.71
CA THR A 145 -2.85 -5.25 -2.00
C THR A 145 -3.11 -5.14 -0.51
N GLU A 146 -3.26 -6.27 0.19
CA GLU A 146 -3.36 -6.28 1.66
C GLU A 146 -2.16 -5.61 2.34
N GLY A 147 -0.95 -5.85 1.83
CA GLY A 147 0.25 -5.17 2.30
C GLY A 147 0.11 -3.65 2.20
N SER A 148 -0.44 -3.13 1.08
CA SER A 148 -0.51 -1.69 0.84
C SER A 148 -1.49 -0.99 1.76
N VAL A 149 -2.59 -1.68 2.09
CA VAL A 149 -3.57 -1.20 3.08
C VAL A 149 -2.94 -1.16 4.48
N ARG A 150 -2.22 -2.21 4.88
CA ARG A 150 -1.52 -2.26 6.19
C ARG A 150 -0.46 -1.17 6.31
N ALA A 151 0.36 -0.97 5.27
CA ALA A 151 1.40 0.06 5.25
C ALA A 151 0.79 1.48 5.37
N GLN A 152 -0.35 1.74 4.74
CA GLN A 152 -1.04 3.03 4.84
C GLN A 152 -1.65 3.26 6.24
N GLN A 153 -2.16 2.21 6.90
CA GLN A 153 -2.66 2.29 8.28
C GLN A 153 -1.52 2.57 9.26
N GLN A 154 -0.39 1.86 9.15
CA GLN A 154 0.80 2.10 9.97
C GLN A 154 1.40 3.50 9.78
N ARG A 155 1.28 4.10 8.59
CA ARG A 155 1.68 5.50 8.35
C ARG A 155 0.71 6.54 8.91
N ARG A 156 -0.55 6.18 9.15
CA ARG A 156 -1.55 7.07 9.75
C ARG A 156 -1.50 7.08 11.28
N ASP A 157 -1.06 5.99 11.90
CA ASP A 157 -0.90 5.84 13.36
C ASP A 157 0.41 6.32 14.04
N PRO A 158 1.50 6.80 13.39
CA PRO A 158 2.74 7.09 14.10
C PRO A 158 2.62 8.19 15.14
N MET A 159 1.77 9.19 14.89
CA MET A 159 1.60 10.34 15.77
C MET A 159 0.67 10.02 16.95
N GLU A 160 -0.35 9.17 16.74
CA GLU A 160 -1.22 8.67 17.83
C GLU A 160 -0.46 7.71 18.72
N GLU A 161 0.36 6.84 18.14
CA GLU A 161 1.25 5.93 18.86
C GLU A 161 2.28 6.70 19.70
N LEU A 162 2.91 7.74 19.11
CA LEU A 162 3.85 8.61 19.81
C LEU A 162 3.16 9.40 20.93
N ALA A 163 1.95 9.92 20.68
CA ALA A 163 1.16 10.60 21.70
C ALA A 163 0.76 9.67 22.85
N ARG A 164 0.43 8.40 22.56
CA ARG A 164 0.16 7.37 23.57
C ARG A 164 1.41 7.07 24.40
N GLN A 165 2.56 6.88 23.76
CA GLN A 165 3.83 6.64 24.44
C GLN A 165 4.25 7.82 25.33
N PHE A 166 4.09 9.06 24.87
CA PHE A 166 4.35 10.24 25.69
C PHE A 166 3.38 10.34 26.88
N LYS A 167 2.11 9.99 26.68
CA LYS A 167 1.12 9.96 27.76
C LYS A 167 1.48 8.91 28.81
N GLU A 168 1.82 7.68 28.39
CA GLU A 168 2.26 6.60 29.28
C GLU A 168 3.55 6.97 30.02
N ALA A 169 4.56 7.51 29.32
CA ALA A 169 5.80 7.97 29.94
C ALA A 169 5.56 9.07 30.97
N ARG A 170 4.64 10.00 30.69
CA ARG A 170 4.26 11.06 31.62
C ARG A 170 3.55 10.52 32.86
N THR A 171 2.64 9.56 32.70
CA THR A 171 1.99 8.89 33.84
C THR A 171 3.01 8.17 34.73
N LEU A 172 4.00 7.49 34.13
CA LEU A 172 5.08 6.85 34.89
C LEU A 172 5.95 7.87 35.67
N LEU A 173 6.21 9.04 35.10
CA LEU A 173 6.94 10.10 35.80
C LEU A 173 6.12 10.70 36.94
N ASP A 174 4.82 10.93 36.72
CA ASP A 174 3.91 11.43 37.76
C ASP A 174 3.80 10.44 38.94
N ASP A 175 3.80 9.12 38.67
CA ASP A 175 3.80 8.07 39.69
C ASP A 175 5.12 8.01 40.49
N LEU A 176 6.25 8.38 39.87
CA LEU A 176 7.56 8.48 40.53
C LEU A 176 7.68 9.74 41.40
N ASP A 177 7.13 10.88 40.95
CA ASP A 177 7.11 12.14 41.71
C ASP A 177 6.11 12.09 42.88
N ALA A 178 5.05 11.29 42.78
CA ALA A 178 4.13 11.03 43.90
C ALA A 178 4.77 10.20 45.04
N ALA A 179 5.97 9.65 44.82
CA ALA A 179 6.71 8.83 45.76
C ALA A 179 7.85 9.60 46.48
N GLU A 180 7.71 10.91 46.74
CA GLU A 180 8.66 11.61 47.62
C GLU A 180 8.39 11.35 49.12
N PRO A 181 9.45 11.15 49.94
CA PRO A 181 9.34 10.62 51.30
C PRO A 181 8.78 11.66 52.29
N ALA A 182 8.04 11.15 53.28
CA ALA A 182 7.50 11.94 54.38
C ALA A 182 8.54 12.89 54.99
N THR A 183 8.24 14.19 54.99
CA THR A 183 9.10 15.23 55.56
C THR A 183 9.17 15.11 57.08
N VAL A 184 10.29 14.64 57.61
CA VAL A 184 10.60 14.72 59.05
C VAL A 184 11.14 16.11 59.34
N LYS A 185 10.38 16.94 60.06
CA LYS A 185 10.88 18.22 60.57
C LYS A 185 11.95 17.97 61.65
N PRO A 186 13.11 18.64 61.62
CA PRO A 186 14.10 18.50 62.68
C PRO A 186 13.56 19.11 63.98
N GLN A 187 13.47 18.29 65.03
CA GLN A 187 13.22 18.76 66.40
C GLN A 187 14.52 19.35 66.97
N VAL A 188 14.47 20.63 67.32
CA VAL A 188 15.54 21.29 68.08
C VAL A 188 15.35 20.95 69.56
N PRO A 189 16.35 20.39 70.26
CA PRO A 189 16.20 20.04 71.68
C PRO A 189 16.03 21.29 72.56
N ASP A 190 15.18 21.17 73.58
CA ASP A 190 14.97 22.19 74.61
C ASP A 190 16.28 22.51 75.34
N ALA A 191 16.63 23.79 75.42
CA ALA A 191 17.85 24.30 76.04
C ALA A 191 17.99 23.89 77.52
N HIS A 192 16.89 23.59 78.21
CA HIS A 192 16.94 23.08 79.57
C HIS A 192 17.49 21.66 79.69
N ALA A 193 17.34 20.82 78.66
CA ALA A 193 17.88 19.45 78.66
C ALA A 193 19.42 19.43 78.53
N ALA A 194 19.99 20.38 77.78
CA ALA A 194 21.44 20.46 77.56
C ALA A 194 22.22 20.90 78.81
N MET A 195 21.64 21.75 79.66
CA MET A 195 22.32 22.22 80.88
C MET A 195 22.40 21.15 81.98
N ASN A 196 21.44 20.23 82.06
CA ASN A 196 21.49 19.15 83.06
C ASN A 196 22.58 18.12 82.73
N MET A 197 22.84 17.84 81.45
CA MET A 197 23.89 16.89 81.04
C MET A 197 25.30 17.38 81.35
N VAL A 198 25.54 18.70 81.38
CA VAL A 198 26.86 19.26 81.73
C VAL A 198 27.10 19.22 83.24
N ARG A 199 26.04 19.36 84.05
CA ARG A 199 26.13 19.28 85.52
C ARG A 199 26.41 17.86 86.00
N ASP A 200 25.78 16.86 85.39
CA ASP A 200 25.98 15.45 85.75
C ASP A 200 27.39 14.96 85.37
N ALA A 201 27.96 15.47 84.27
CA ALA A 201 29.32 15.15 83.85
C ALA A 201 30.43 15.79 84.72
N GLN A 202 30.13 16.92 85.40
CA GLN A 202 31.09 17.57 86.30
C GLN A 202 31.12 16.90 87.68
N ASN A 203 29.98 16.43 88.20
CA ASN A 203 29.93 15.74 89.49
C ASN A 203 30.53 14.32 89.46
N ALA A 204 30.66 13.70 88.29
CA ALA A 204 31.26 12.36 88.15
C ALA A 204 32.81 12.36 88.15
N LYS A 205 33.46 13.54 88.18
CA LYS A 205 34.93 13.67 88.17
C LYS A 205 35.55 14.04 89.52
N GLU A 206 34.74 14.30 90.55
CA GLU A 206 35.22 14.67 91.90
C GLU A 206 34.87 13.62 92.98
N ALA A 207 34.50 12.39 92.59
CA ALA A 207 34.30 11.24 93.49
C ALA A 207 35.37 10.16 93.30
#